data_AF-A0AA87DPX4-F1
#
_entry.id   AF-A0AA87DPX4-F1
#
_cell.length_a   1.000
_cell.length_b   1.000
_cell.length_c   1.000
_cell.angle_alpha   90.00
_cell.angle_beta   90.00
_cell.angle_gamma   90.00
#
_symmetry.space_group_name_H-M   'P 1'
#
loop_
_entity.id
_entity.type
_entity.pdbx_description
1 polymer ?
#
loop_
_entity_poly.entity_id
_entity_poly.type
_entity_poly.pdbx_seq_one_letter_code
_entity_poly.pdbx_strand_id
1 'polypeptide(L)'
;MKQKVSLWLGNFASQEEFQEYFKISYKEDGATRFQKFKPDPNYQEGIIGGKDGTSFWLSKDHADVIQDVAKGDNRLYETLLGFDEGYLGDNPLYRLDVAPEVVSEKGISIPSGREDGANGWWRPGGRTYPGDMPEGVMDGISIKEGDVT
;
A
#
# COMPACT_ATOMS: atom_id res chain seq x y z
N MET A 1 28.24 -13.38 -7.44
CA MET A 1 28.24 -12.00 -7.95
C MET A 1 27.19 -11.25 -7.15
N LYS A 2 27.58 -10.25 -6.35
CA LYS A 2 26.63 -9.39 -5.63
C LYS A 2 26.17 -8.31 -6.60
N GLN A 3 24.97 -8.46 -7.15
CA GLN A 3 24.38 -7.39 -7.94
C GLN A 3 24.03 -6.27 -6.96
N LYS A 4 24.68 -5.12 -7.16
CA LYS A 4 24.43 -3.90 -6.38
C LYS A 4 22.96 -3.53 -6.57
N VAL A 5 22.13 -3.78 -5.56
CA VAL A 5 20.83 -3.13 -5.45
C VAL A 5 21.14 -1.66 -5.25
N SER A 6 20.95 -0.86 -6.29
CA SER A 6 21.06 0.59 -6.19
C SER A 6 19.96 1.04 -5.25
N LEU A 7 20.34 1.49 -4.06
CA LEU A 7 19.49 2.34 -3.22
C LEU A 7 19.25 3.64 -4.00
N TRP A 8 18.20 3.67 -4.82
CA TRP A 8 17.78 4.88 -5.52
C TRP A 8 16.92 5.69 -4.55
N LEU A 9 17.47 6.81 -4.06
CA LEU A 9 16.79 7.78 -3.20
C LEU A 9 15.82 8.66 -4.02
N GLY A 10 15.00 8.07 -4.89
CA GLY A 10 14.06 8.84 -5.70
C GLY A 10 12.94 8.02 -6.37
N ASN A 11 12.10 8.73 -7.14
CA ASN A 11 10.96 8.20 -7.88
C ASN A 11 11.34 7.21 -9.00
N PHE A 12 10.52 6.17 -9.21
CA PHE A 12 10.68 5.27 -10.36
C PHE A 12 10.51 6.02 -11.68
N ALA A 13 11.37 5.74 -12.67
CA ALA A 13 11.36 6.40 -13.97
C ALA A 13 10.31 5.83 -14.95
N SER A 14 9.76 4.64 -14.66
CA SER A 14 8.74 4.00 -15.51
C SER A 14 7.86 3.02 -14.72
N GLN A 15 6.68 2.71 -15.28
CA GLN A 15 5.79 1.65 -14.76
C GLN A 15 6.49 0.28 -14.74
N GLU A 16 7.30 -0.03 -15.75
CA GLU A 16 8.05 -1.29 -15.82
C GLU A 16 9.09 -1.40 -14.69
N GLU A 17 9.85 -0.33 -14.43
CA GLU A 17 10.81 -0.28 -13.32
C GLU A 17 10.12 -0.41 -11.96
N PHE A 18 9.02 0.32 -11.75
CA PHE A 18 8.23 0.17 -10.54
C PHE A 18 7.72 -1.24 -10.40
N GLN A 19 7.14 -1.80 -11.46
CA GLN A 19 6.64 -3.16 -11.41
C GLN A 19 7.76 -4.15 -11.14
N GLU A 20 8.95 -4.00 -11.71
CA GLU A 20 10.08 -4.89 -11.41
C GLU A 20 10.51 -4.79 -9.95
N TYR A 21 10.70 -3.58 -9.43
CA TYR A 21 11.06 -3.34 -8.03
C TYR A 21 9.96 -3.84 -7.06
N PHE A 22 8.73 -3.42 -7.30
CA PHE A 22 7.59 -3.75 -6.46
C PHE A 22 7.31 -5.25 -6.54
N LYS A 23 7.42 -5.87 -7.73
CA LYS A 23 7.30 -7.33 -7.95
C LYS A 23 8.35 -8.13 -7.24
N ILE A 24 9.57 -7.65 -7.14
CA ILE A 24 10.55 -8.31 -6.28
C ILE A 24 10.06 -8.25 -4.82
N SER A 25 9.52 -7.11 -4.40
CA SER A 25 9.11 -6.87 -3.01
C SER A 25 7.85 -7.66 -2.58
N TYR A 26 6.86 -7.89 -3.46
CA TYR A 26 5.65 -8.66 -3.10
C TYR A 26 5.68 -10.13 -3.54
N LYS A 27 6.65 -10.58 -4.35
CA LYS A 27 6.68 -11.96 -4.83
C LYS A 27 6.91 -12.99 -3.72
N GLU A 28 7.53 -12.60 -2.62
CA GLU A 28 7.78 -13.51 -1.50
C GLU A 28 6.62 -13.47 -0.51
N ASP A 29 6.20 -12.27 -0.10
CA ASP A 29 5.30 -12.11 1.05
C ASP A 29 3.98 -11.36 0.74
N GLY A 30 3.81 -10.87 -0.49
CA GLY A 30 2.59 -10.21 -0.92
C GLY A 30 2.56 -8.72 -0.57
N ALA A 31 1.35 -8.19 -0.41
CA ALA A 31 1.12 -6.77 -0.19
C ALA A 31 0.28 -6.52 1.06
N THR A 32 0.47 -5.37 1.70
CA THR A 32 -0.21 -5.02 2.96
C THR A 32 -0.73 -3.60 2.92
N ARG A 33 -1.88 -3.36 3.55
CA ARG A 33 -2.39 -2.03 3.89
C ARG A 33 -2.81 -1.94 5.35
N PHE A 34 -2.75 -0.72 5.87
CA PHE A 34 -3.29 -0.37 7.18
C PHE A 34 -4.52 0.53 7.01
N GLN A 35 -5.56 0.32 7.82
CA GLN A 35 -6.77 1.15 7.77
C GLN A 35 -7.45 1.24 9.13
N LYS A 36 -8.21 2.32 9.36
CA LYS A 36 -8.94 2.55 10.62
C LYS A 36 -10.26 1.79 10.74
N PHE A 37 -10.85 1.37 9.62
CA PHE A 37 -12.14 0.68 9.61
C PHE A 37 -11.96 -0.81 9.40
N LYS A 38 -12.77 -1.63 10.08
CA LYS A 38 -12.83 -3.06 9.76
C LYS A 38 -13.37 -3.25 8.34
N PRO A 39 -12.83 -4.18 7.54
CA PRO A 39 -13.47 -4.57 6.29
C PRO A 39 -14.93 -4.99 6.52
N ASP A 40 -15.84 -4.52 5.67
CA ASP A 40 -17.27 -4.83 5.74
C ASP A 40 -17.76 -5.34 4.38
N PRO A 41 -18.24 -6.60 4.29
CA PRO A 41 -18.69 -7.16 3.01
C PRO A 41 -19.95 -6.48 2.46
N ASN A 42 -20.68 -5.73 3.27
CA ASN A 42 -21.88 -4.99 2.83
C ASN A 42 -21.56 -3.57 2.36
N TYR A 43 -20.36 -3.06 2.69
CA TYR A 43 -19.91 -1.77 2.22
C TYR A 43 -19.21 -1.93 0.86
N GLN A 44 -19.65 -1.17 -0.15
CA GLN A 44 -19.12 -1.23 -1.52
C GLN A 44 -19.04 -2.67 -2.06
N GLU A 45 -20.02 -3.50 -1.71
CA GLU A 45 -20.04 -4.92 -2.07
C GLU A 45 -18.81 -5.73 -1.64
N GLY A 46 -18.08 -5.28 -0.62
CA GLY A 46 -16.86 -5.91 -0.11
C GLY A 46 -15.60 -5.51 -0.87
N ILE A 47 -15.67 -4.54 -1.79
CA ILE A 47 -14.49 -3.97 -2.43
C ILE A 47 -13.74 -3.07 -1.45
N ILE A 48 -12.44 -3.35 -1.34
CA ILE A 48 -11.50 -2.66 -0.49
C ILE A 48 -10.89 -1.50 -1.25
N GLY A 49 -11.08 -0.27 -0.75
CA GLY A 49 -10.59 0.92 -1.44
C GLY A 49 -11.62 2.03 -1.55
N GLY A 50 -11.35 2.96 -2.46
CA GLY A 50 -12.26 4.03 -2.82
C GLY A 50 -13.42 3.55 -3.69
N LYS A 51 -14.31 4.47 -4.05
CA LYS A 51 -15.50 4.23 -4.88
C LYS A 51 -15.17 3.84 -6.31
N ASP A 52 -13.95 4.13 -6.75
CA ASP A 52 -13.45 3.73 -8.06
C ASP A 52 -12.89 2.30 -8.07
N GLY A 53 -12.95 1.59 -6.93
CA GLY A 53 -12.48 0.21 -6.80
C GLY A 53 -10.99 0.08 -6.47
N THR A 54 -10.25 1.19 -6.51
CA THR A 54 -8.80 1.18 -6.32
C THR A 54 -8.40 1.27 -4.85
N SER A 55 -7.26 0.66 -4.54
CA SER A 55 -6.66 0.71 -3.21
C SER A 55 -5.14 0.77 -3.26
N PHE A 56 -4.57 1.44 -2.26
CA PHE A 56 -3.13 1.63 -2.10
C PHE A 56 -2.53 0.54 -1.19
N TRP A 57 -1.36 0.05 -1.57
CA TRP A 57 -0.69 -1.09 -0.94
C TRP A 57 0.81 -0.90 -0.85
N LEU A 58 1.39 -1.36 0.26
CA LEU A 58 2.82 -1.52 0.46
C LEU A 58 3.20 -2.99 0.19
N SER A 59 4.48 -3.28 -0.05
CA SER A 59 4.96 -4.65 0.12
C SER A 59 4.85 -5.06 1.60
N LYS A 60 4.61 -6.34 1.89
CA LYS A 60 4.53 -6.84 3.26
C LYS A 60 5.77 -6.53 4.11
N ASP A 61 6.97 -6.67 3.55
CA ASP A 61 8.23 -6.35 4.24
C ASP A 61 8.28 -4.91 4.78
N HIS A 62 7.95 -3.94 3.93
CA HIS A 62 7.91 -2.53 4.35
C HIS A 62 6.80 -2.31 5.39
N ALA A 63 5.66 -2.99 5.27
CA ALA A 63 4.60 -2.89 6.27
C ALA A 63 5.01 -3.47 7.63
N ASP A 64 5.76 -4.58 7.65
CA ASP A 64 6.33 -5.16 8.88
C ASP A 64 7.31 -4.18 9.55
N VAL A 65 8.20 -3.56 8.77
CA VAL A 65 9.12 -2.54 9.28
C VAL A 65 8.36 -1.33 9.84
N ILE A 66 7.34 -0.83 9.13
CA ILE A 66 6.50 0.28 9.62
C ILE A 66 5.84 -0.12 10.93
N GLN A 67 5.28 -1.32 11.03
CA GLN A 67 4.61 -1.79 12.24
C GLN A 67 5.55 -1.88 13.43
N ASP A 68 6.77 -2.39 13.22
CA ASP A 68 7.80 -2.51 14.25
C ASP A 68 8.37 -1.16 14.70
N VAL A 69 8.46 -0.19 13.80
CA VAL A 69 8.94 1.16 14.10
C VAL A 69 7.85 2.00 14.77
N ALA A 70 6.61 1.93 14.27
CA ALA A 70 5.48 2.70 14.78
C ALA A 70 5.00 2.20 16.14
N LYS A 71 5.07 0.89 16.43
CA LYS A 71 4.69 0.31 17.74
C LYS A 71 3.30 0.75 18.23
N GLY A 72 2.37 0.94 17.30
CA GLY A 72 1.00 1.40 17.59
C GLY A 72 0.83 2.92 17.68
N ASP A 73 1.87 3.71 17.43
CA ASP A 73 1.75 5.17 17.30
C ASP A 73 1.12 5.54 15.95
N ASN A 74 -0.17 5.87 15.98
CA ASN A 74 -0.91 6.26 14.79
C ASN A 74 -0.38 7.56 14.15
N ARG A 75 0.28 8.46 14.90
CA ARG A 75 0.88 9.68 14.33
C ARG A 75 2.06 9.32 13.41
N LEU A 76 2.82 8.32 13.81
CA LEU A 76 3.95 7.82 13.04
C LEU A 76 3.46 7.03 11.81
N TYR A 77 2.40 6.23 11.94
CA TYR A 77 1.73 5.65 10.77
C TYR A 77 1.26 6.72 9.78
N GLU A 78 0.61 7.79 10.25
CA GLU A 78 0.17 8.89 9.38
C GLU A 78 1.34 9.51 8.61
N THR A 79 2.44 9.77 9.30
CA THR A 79 3.66 10.31 8.68
C THR A 79 4.25 9.36 7.62
N LEU A 80 4.37 8.08 7.95
CA LEU A 80 4.97 7.07 7.07
C LEU A 80 4.09 6.72 5.86
N LEU A 81 2.77 6.81 6.02
CA LEU A 81 1.79 6.47 4.99
C LEU A 81 1.28 7.69 4.20
N GLY A 82 1.63 8.91 4.61
CA GLY A 82 1.21 10.13 3.91
C GLY A 82 -0.24 10.55 4.19
N PHE A 83 -0.63 10.51 5.46
CA PHE A 83 -1.91 11.03 5.95
C PHE A 83 -1.71 12.33 6.76
N ASP A 84 -2.77 13.14 6.81
CA ASP A 84 -2.84 14.27 7.72
C ASP A 84 -2.79 13.80 9.17
N GLU A 85 -2.14 14.59 10.03
CA GLU A 85 -2.16 14.37 11.47
C GLU A 85 -3.63 14.38 11.96
N GLY A 86 -4.10 13.24 12.46
CA GLY A 86 -5.44 13.07 13.05
C GLY A 86 -6.29 12.06 12.30
N TYR A 87 -5.92 11.79 11.06
CA TYR A 87 -6.72 11.02 10.12
C TYR A 87 -7.06 9.60 10.57
N LEU A 88 -6.10 8.87 11.15
CA LEU A 88 -6.23 7.49 11.61
C LEU A 88 -6.87 7.40 13.01
N GLY A 89 -6.96 8.51 13.74
CA GLY A 89 -7.44 8.55 15.13
C GLY A 89 -6.51 7.79 16.09
N ASP A 90 -7.06 7.33 17.22
CA ASP A 90 -6.30 6.71 18.32
C ASP A 90 -6.64 5.21 18.53
N ASN A 91 -7.56 4.66 17.75
CA ASN A 91 -7.92 3.24 17.85
C ASN A 91 -6.88 2.36 17.14
N PRO A 92 -6.78 1.06 17.52
CA PRO A 92 -5.96 0.10 16.79
C PRO A 92 -6.33 0.05 15.30
N LEU A 93 -5.31 -0.04 14.45
CA LEU A 93 -5.48 -0.18 13.00
C LEU A 93 -5.75 -1.63 12.62
N TYR A 94 -6.52 -1.80 11.55
CA TYR A 94 -6.63 -3.07 10.85
C TYR A 94 -5.52 -3.17 9.83
N ARG A 95 -4.79 -4.29 9.88
CA ARG A 95 -3.85 -4.71 8.85
C ARG A 95 -4.55 -5.71 7.96
N LEU A 96 -4.43 -5.53 6.65
CA LEU A 96 -4.92 -6.47 5.65
C LEU A 96 -3.74 -6.90 4.80
N ASP A 97 -3.55 -8.21 4.69
CA ASP A 97 -2.51 -8.80 3.85
C ASP A 97 -3.15 -9.46 2.61
N VAL A 98 -2.54 -9.26 1.45
CA VAL A 98 -2.89 -9.85 0.16
C VAL A 98 -1.77 -10.81 -0.24
N ALA A 99 -2.13 -12.05 -0.56
CA ALA A 99 -1.15 -13.07 -0.94
C ALA A 99 -0.47 -12.74 -2.29
N PRO A 100 0.80 -13.15 -2.51
CA PRO A 100 1.53 -12.91 -3.76
C PRO A 100 0.77 -13.31 -5.03
N GLU A 101 0.00 -14.40 -4.99
CA GLU A 101 -0.79 -14.90 -6.11
C GLU A 101 -1.88 -13.90 -6.52
N VAL A 102 -2.57 -13.33 -5.54
CA VAL A 102 -3.62 -12.33 -5.76
C VAL A 102 -3.01 -11.03 -6.30
N VAL A 103 -1.87 -10.59 -5.76
CA VAL A 103 -1.14 -9.42 -6.32
C VAL A 103 -0.75 -9.67 -7.78
N SER A 104 -0.30 -10.88 -8.10
CA SER A 104 0.06 -11.25 -9.47
C SER A 104 -1.15 -11.32 -10.41
N GLU A 105 -2.31 -11.73 -9.91
CA GLU A 105 -3.56 -11.82 -10.68
C GLU A 105 -4.15 -10.44 -10.96
N LYS A 106 -4.30 -9.62 -9.91
CA LYS A 106 -4.92 -8.29 -10.01
C LYS A 106 -3.98 -7.27 -10.67
N GLY A 107 -2.68 -7.48 -10.53
CA GLY A 107 -1.65 -6.59 -11.03
C GLY A 107 -1.54 -5.31 -10.20
N ILE A 108 -0.34 -4.73 -10.20
CA ILE A 108 -0.05 -3.51 -9.43
C ILE A 108 0.62 -2.46 -10.32
N SER A 109 0.26 -1.21 -10.10
CA SER A 109 0.75 -0.07 -10.88
C SER A 109 1.18 1.09 -10.00
N ILE A 110 2.04 1.98 -10.54
CA ILE A 110 2.36 3.25 -9.88
C ILE A 110 1.06 4.05 -9.79
N PRO A 111 0.69 4.56 -8.60
CA PRO A 111 -0.47 5.44 -8.46
C PRO A 111 -0.35 6.67 -9.36
N SER A 112 -1.43 6.99 -10.07
CA SER A 112 -1.51 8.11 -11.01
C SER A 112 -1.86 9.45 -10.36
N GLY A 113 -2.34 9.41 -9.12
CA GLY A 113 -2.87 10.56 -8.38
C GLY A 113 -4.31 10.89 -8.74
N ARG A 114 -4.98 10.01 -9.50
CA ARG A 114 -6.41 10.13 -9.87
C ARG A 114 -7.30 9.14 -9.12
N GLU A 115 -6.70 8.23 -8.37
CA GLU A 115 -7.38 7.22 -7.58
C GLU A 115 -8.19 7.88 -6.44
N ASP A 116 -9.35 7.32 -6.14
CA ASP A 116 -10.15 7.73 -4.98
C ASP A 116 -9.41 7.34 -3.70
N GLY A 117 -8.85 8.34 -3.02
CA GLY A 117 -7.94 8.18 -1.89
C GLY A 117 -6.61 8.93 -2.07
N ALA A 118 -6.25 9.31 -3.29
CA ALA A 118 -5.16 10.25 -3.52
C ALA A 118 -5.47 11.60 -2.83
N ASN A 119 -4.48 12.16 -2.14
CA ASN A 119 -4.65 13.36 -1.31
C ASN A 119 -3.52 14.40 -1.58
N GLY A 120 -3.49 15.48 -0.80
CA GLY A 120 -2.48 16.55 -0.97
C GLY A 120 -1.02 16.12 -0.73
N TRP A 121 -0.80 14.96 -0.09
CA TRP A 121 0.50 14.36 0.14
C TRP A 121 0.99 13.51 -1.03
N TRP A 122 0.10 13.07 -1.93
CA TRP A 122 0.49 12.25 -3.08
C TRP A 122 1.58 12.90 -3.93
N ARG A 123 2.56 12.10 -4.36
CA ARG A 123 3.62 12.50 -5.29
C ARG A 123 3.72 11.46 -6.41
N PRO A 124 4.06 11.87 -7.64
CA PRO A 124 4.35 10.91 -8.70
C PRO A 124 5.55 10.06 -8.31
N GLY A 125 5.54 8.77 -8.69
CA GLY A 125 6.70 7.89 -8.54
C GLY A 125 6.59 6.79 -7.50
N GLY A 126 5.37 6.45 -7.04
CA GLY A 126 5.11 5.20 -6.31
C GLY A 126 5.78 5.15 -4.94
N ARG A 127 5.81 6.29 -4.24
CA ARG A 127 6.35 6.40 -2.88
C ARG A 127 5.45 7.30 -2.04
N THR A 128 5.24 6.93 -0.78
CA THR A 128 4.53 7.77 0.19
C THR A 128 5.35 9.03 0.49
N TYR A 129 4.69 10.10 0.89
CA TYR A 129 5.35 11.34 1.32
C TYR A 129 4.69 11.86 2.61
N PRO A 130 5.46 12.23 3.65
CA PRO A 130 6.93 12.27 3.72
C PRO A 130 7.61 10.93 4.01
N GLY A 131 6.86 9.83 4.17
CA GLY A 131 7.37 8.54 4.64
C GLY A 131 8.36 7.81 3.73
N ASP A 132 8.40 8.15 2.44
CA ASP A 132 9.31 7.57 1.44
C ASP A 132 9.20 6.04 1.30
N MET A 133 8.03 5.47 1.56
CA MET A 133 7.80 4.02 1.44
C MET A 133 7.28 3.68 0.04
N PRO A 134 7.79 2.64 -0.64
CA PRO A 134 7.24 2.20 -1.91
C PRO A 134 5.75 1.86 -1.79
N GLU A 135 4.93 2.41 -2.68
CA GLU A 135 3.47 2.26 -2.67
C GLU A 135 2.96 2.02 -4.09
N GLY A 136 2.05 1.05 -4.22
CA GLY A 136 1.37 0.71 -5.46
C GLY A 136 -0.14 0.75 -5.33
N VAL A 137 -0.82 0.72 -6.47
CA VAL A 137 -2.28 0.65 -6.57
C VAL A 137 -2.71 -0.66 -7.25
N MET A 138 -3.73 -1.28 -6.67
CA MET A 138 -4.47 -2.41 -7.24
C MET A 138 -5.95 -2.07 -7.33
N ASP A 139 -6.65 -2.66 -8.29
CA ASP A 139 -8.08 -2.50 -8.50
C ASP A 139 -8.83 -3.79 -8.14
N GLY A 140 -10.02 -3.64 -7.57
CA GLY A 140 -10.97 -4.75 -7.36
C GLY A 140 -10.54 -5.78 -6.31
N ILE A 141 -9.78 -5.37 -5.28
CA ILE A 141 -9.48 -6.23 -4.13
C ILE A 141 -10.75 -6.43 -3.30
N SER A 142 -11.13 -7.69 -3.05
CA SER A 142 -12.42 -8.03 -2.46
C SER A 142 -12.32 -8.97 -1.27
N ILE A 143 -12.93 -8.58 -0.15
CA ILE A 143 -13.04 -9.49 1.01
C ILE A 143 -14.06 -10.61 0.79
N LYS A 144 -14.97 -10.47 -0.17
CA LYS A 144 -15.91 -11.55 -0.54
C LYS A 144 -15.23 -12.64 -1.38
N GLU A 145 -14.21 -12.25 -2.14
CA GLU A 145 -13.39 -13.17 -2.96
C GLU A 145 -12.29 -13.85 -2.12
N GLY A 146 -12.06 -13.37 -0.88
CA GLY A 146 -11.01 -13.88 -0.02
C GLY A 146 -9.62 -13.34 -0.38
N ASP A 147 -9.56 -12.20 -1.07
CA ASP A 147 -8.32 -11.58 -1.52
C ASP A 147 -7.43 -11.11 -0.37
N VAL A 148 -8.01 -10.90 0.82
CA VAL A 148 -7.32 -10.41 2.01
C VAL A 148 -7.52 -11.34 3.20
N THR A 149 -6.49 -11.43 4.05
CA THR A 149 -6.53 -12.07 5.37
C THR A 149 -6.34 -11.06 6.50
#